data_AF-A0A924E9Q5-F1
#
_entry.id   AF-A0A924E9Q5-F1
#
_cell.length_a   1.000
_cell.length_b   1.000
_cell.length_c   1.000
_cell.angle_alpha   90.00
_cell.angle_beta   90.00
_cell.angle_gamma   90.00
#
_symmetry.space_group_name_H-M   'P 1'
#
loop_
_entity.id
_entity.type
_entity.pdbx_description
1 polymer ?
#
loop_
_entity_poly.entity_id
_entity_poly.type
_entity_poly.pdbx_seq_one_letter_code
_entity_poly.pdbx_strand_id
1 'polypeptide(L)' 'AVQPPAVLIKARGQRADGTAVNGQAAYFVQGAQVFQAVIYAAEIRPEVAETFFSSLKFE' A
#
# COMPACT_ATOMS: atom_id res chain seq x y z
N ALA A 1 17.61 16.15 6.94
CA ALA A 1 16.76 15.58 8.01
C ALA A 1 16.67 14.08 7.78
N VAL A 2 16.67 13.26 8.83
CA VAL A 2 16.45 11.81 8.71
C VAL A 2 14.97 11.60 8.41
N GLN A 3 14.64 10.96 7.28
CA GLN A 3 13.26 10.58 6.98
C GLN A 3 12.95 9.24 7.67
N PRO A 4 11.77 9.07 8.27
CA PRO A 4 11.36 7.79 8.83
C PRO A 4 11.26 6.74 7.70
N PRO A 5 11.58 5.46 7.99
CA PRO A 5 11.43 4.42 7.00
C PRO A 5 9.96 4.24 6.60
N ALA A 6 9.74 3.83 5.34
CA ALA A 6 8.42 3.48 4.87
C ALA A 6 7.84 2.29 5.67
N VAL A 7 6.53 2.32 5.91
CA VAL A 7 5.80 1.25 6.61
C VAL A 7 4.86 0.58 5.63
N LEU A 8 4.98 -0.75 5.50
CA LEU A 8 4.08 -1.57 4.69
C LEU A 8 3.11 -2.33 5.59
N ILE A 9 1.81 -2.15 5.36
CA ILE A 9 0.72 -2.82 6.05
C ILE A 9 0.06 -3.82 5.10
N LYS A 10 -0.23 -5.03 5.60
CA LYS A 10 -1.05 -6.04 4.91
C LYS A 10 -2.27 -6.32 5.77
N ALA A 11 -3.46 -6.22 5.17
CA ALA A 11 -4.73 -6.39 5.85
C ALA A 11 -5.64 -7.36 5.07
N ARG A 12 -6.50 -8.06 5.82
CA ARG A 12 -7.58 -8.89 5.26
C ARG A 12 -8.89 -8.43 5.88
N GLY A 13 -9.93 -8.39 5.07
CA GLY A 13 -11.26 -7.99 5.49
C GLY A 13 -12.34 -8.59 4.60
N GLN A 14 -13.56 -8.13 4.84
CA GLN A 14 -14.73 -8.49 4.05
C GLN A 14 -15.50 -7.22 3.73
N ARG A 15 -16.10 -7.16 2.54
CA ARG A 15 -17.02 -6.09 2.15
C ARG A 15 -18.36 -6.29 2.87
N ALA A 16 -19.23 -5.28 2.79
CA ALA A 16 -20.58 -5.35 3.37
C ALA A 16 -21.42 -6.53 2.83
N ASP A 17 -21.13 -6.99 1.61
CA ASP A 17 -21.76 -8.15 0.98
C ASP A 17 -21.12 -9.51 1.37
N GLY A 18 -20.12 -9.51 2.26
CA GLY A 18 -19.39 -10.70 2.70
C GLY A 18 -18.22 -11.10 1.79
N THR A 19 -18.03 -10.43 0.65
CA THR A 19 -16.92 -10.75 -0.27
C THR A 19 -15.58 -10.41 0.35
N ALA A 20 -14.63 -11.35 0.31
CA ALA A 20 -13.28 -11.13 0.80
C ALA A 20 -12.58 -9.96 0.08
N VAL A 21 -11.81 -9.19 0.84
CA VAL A 21 -10.94 -8.14 0.33
C VAL A 21 -9.61 -8.19 1.07
N ASN A 22 -8.52 -8.17 0.30
CA ASN A 22 -7.18 -8.00 0.81
C ASN A 22 -6.74 -6.55 0.53
N GLY A 23 -5.99 -5.98 1.47
CA GLY A 23 -5.40 -4.65 1.36
C GLY A 23 -3.89 -4.70 1.57
N GLN A 24 -3.13 -3.98 0.75
CA GLN A 24 -1.73 -3.68 1.03
C GLN A 24 -1.51 -2.17 0.92
N ALA A 25 -0.94 -1.54 1.94
CA ALA A 25 -0.75 -0.09 2.01
C ALA A 25 0.68 0.26 2.41
N ALA A 26 1.32 1.14 1.64
CA ALA A 26 2.60 1.75 1.97
C ALA A 26 2.38 3.18 2.48
N TYR A 27 2.98 3.51 3.62
CA TYR A 27 3.03 4.85 4.19
C TYR A 27 4.47 5.32 4.24
N PHE A 28 4.76 6.52 3.73
CA PHE A 28 6.11 7.08 3.72
C PHE A 28 6.07 8.61 3.65
N VAL A 29 7.23 9.24 3.87
CA VAL A 29 7.38 10.70 3.92
C VAL A 29 8.28 11.15 2.77
N GLN A 30 7.90 12.23 2.09
CA GLN A 30 8.77 12.97 1.18
C GLN A 30 8.71 14.46 1.51
N GLY A 31 9.85 15.04 1.86
CA GLY A 31 9.89 16.40 2.39
C GLY A 31 9.02 16.54 3.66
N ALA A 32 8.01 17.41 3.60
CA ALA A 32 7.05 17.66 4.67
C ALA A 32 5.70 16.94 4.46
N GLN A 33 5.58 16.10 3.44
CA GLN A 33 4.33 15.44 3.07
C GLN A 33 4.36 13.95 3.43
N VAL A 34 3.20 13.45 3.88
CA VAL A 34 2.94 12.02 4.12
C VAL A 34 2.11 11.50 2.97
N PHE A 35 2.54 10.38 2.40
CA PHE A 35 1.85 9.72 1.29
C PHE A 35 1.34 8.36 1.72
N GLN A 36 0.21 7.96 1.12
CA GLN A 36 -0.36 6.62 1.23
C GLN A 36 -0.60 6.08 -0.18
N ALA A 37 -0.01 4.92 -0.48
CA ALA A 37 -0.32 4.16 -1.67
C ALA A 37 -0.96 2.83 -1.25
N VAL A 38 -2.12 2.48 -1.82
CA VAL A 38 -2.89 1.31 -1.38
C VAL A 38 -3.46 0.52 -2.55
N ILE A 39 -3.38 -0.81 -2.44
CA ILE A 39 -4.00 -1.77 -3.35
C ILE A 39 -5.10 -2.51 -2.59
N TYR A 40 -6.29 -2.59 -3.18
CA TYR A 40 -7.38 -3.44 -2.72
C TYR A 40 -7.78 -4.42 -3.82
N ALA A 41 -7.82 -5.71 -3.51
CA ALA A 41 -8.28 -6.73 -4.43
C ALA A 41 -8.81 -7.95 -3.68
N ALA A 42 -9.59 -8.80 -4.36
CA ALA A 42 -9.99 -10.10 -3.80
C ALA A 42 -8.76 -10.96 -3.48
N GLU A 43 -7.73 -10.90 -4.34
CA GLU A 43 -6.41 -11.49 -4.15
C GLU A 43 -5.34 -10.50 -4.62
N ILE A 44 -4.26 -10.35 -3.85
CA ILE A 44 -3.12 -9.50 -4.23
C ILE A 44 -1.91 -10.42 -4.44
N ARG A 45 -1.58 -10.68 -5.71
CA ARG A 45 -0.38 -11.42 -6.08
C ARG A 45 0.87 -10.61 -5.68
N PRO A 46 1.89 -11.22 -5.05
CA PRO A 46 3.07 -10.49 -4.59
C PRO A 46 3.78 -9.70 -5.68
N GLU A 47 3.91 -10.24 -6.90
CA GLU A 47 4.63 -9.56 -7.99
C GLU A 47 3.91 -8.28 -8.42
N VAL A 48 2.57 -8.28 -8.38
CA VAL A 48 1.74 -7.11 -8.72
C VAL A 48 1.93 -6.01 -7.68
N ALA A 49 1.94 -6.37 -6.39
CA ALA A 49 2.18 -5.41 -5.32
C ALA A 49 3.59 -4.82 -5.41
N GLU A 50 4.60 -5.66 -5.60
CA GLU A 50 5.99 -5.22 -5.77
C GLU A 50 6.15 -4.29 -6.96
N THR A 51 5.58 -4.65 -8.11
CA THR A 51 5.63 -3.82 -9.33
C THR A 51 4.96 -2.47 -9.09
N PHE A 52 3.77 -2.46 -8.50
CA PHE A 52 3.05 -1.22 -8.19
C PHE A 52 3.87 -0.31 -7.27
N PHE A 53 4.34 -0.82 -6.13
CA PHE A 53 5.06 0.02 -5.16
C PHE A 53 6.44 0.47 -5.63
N SER A 54 7.18 -0.38 -6.37
CA SER A 54 8.50 -0.02 -6.90
C SER A 54 8.44 0.97 -8.08
N SER A 55 7.30 1.04 -8.79
CA SER A 55 7.11 1.95 -9.91
C SER A 55 6.63 3.34 -9.48
N LEU A 56 6.30 3.54 -8.21
CA LEU A 56 5.84 4.83 -7.71
C LEU A 56 6.97 5.86 -7.79
N LYS A 57 6.72 6.93 -8.54
CA LYS A 57 7.57 8.12 -8.62
C LYS A 57 6.81 9.27 -8.01
N PHE A 58 7.47 10.01 -7.14
CA PHE A 58 6.91 11.15 -6.46
C PHE A 58 7.80 12.36 -6.78
N GLU A 59 7.24 13.33 -7.49
CA GLU A 59 7.89 14.61 -7.85
C GLU A 59 7.77 15.63 -6.71
#